data_AF-A0A2C9LVH2-F1
#
_entry.id   AF-A0A2C9LVH2-F1
#
_cell.length_a   1.000
_cell.length_b   1.000
_cell.length_c   1.000
_cell.angle_alpha   90.00
_cell.angle_beta   90.00
_cell.angle_gamma   90.00
#
_symmetry.space_group_name_H-M   'P 1'
#
loop_
_entity.id
_entity.type
_entity.pdbx_description
1 polymer ?
#
loop_
_entity_poly.entity_id
_entity_poly.type
_entity_poly.pdbx_seq_one_letter_code
_entity_poly.pdbx_strand_id
1 'polypeptide(L)'
;KPIFSVDIHPDGSRCATGGQGDDYGKIVIWNMEPLRNEALEADEARAPKMICQLDNHFACVNCVRWSHSGKFLASGGDDKLIMIWQTGRTAEPSKAFGSNGSIVIHEKWRPVFTLRGHSG
;
A
#
# COMPACT_ATOMS: atom_id res chain seq x y z
N LYS A 1 -3.17 -6.06 -13.81
CA LYS A 1 -4.14 -4.95 -13.98
C LYS A 1 -3.39 -3.62 -13.88
N PRO A 2 -3.88 -2.52 -14.49
CA PRO A 2 -3.08 -1.30 -14.61
C PRO A 2 -2.78 -0.65 -13.26
N ILE A 3 -1.60 -0.05 -13.19
CA ILE A 3 -1.16 0.84 -12.11
C ILE A 3 -1.32 2.27 -12.63
N PHE A 4 -2.02 3.12 -11.89
CA PHE A 4 -2.30 4.49 -12.29
C PHE A 4 -1.41 5.51 -11.57
N SER A 5 -0.95 5.18 -10.36
CA SER A 5 -0.15 6.07 -9.56
C SER A 5 0.89 5.31 -8.75
N VAL A 6 2.06 5.93 -8.58
CA VAL A 6 3.13 5.48 -7.70
C VAL A 6 3.68 6.68 -6.94
N ASP A 7 4.10 6.47 -5.70
CA ASP A 7 4.82 7.48 -4.92
C ASP A 7 5.80 6.83 -3.93
N ILE A 8 6.98 7.44 -3.77
CA ILE A 8 8.03 6.93 -2.88
C ILE A 8 7.86 7.58 -1.51
N HIS A 9 7.98 6.78 -0.45
CA HIS A 9 7.97 7.30 0.91
C HIS A 9 9.16 8.27 1.11
N PRO A 10 9.03 9.39 1.86
CA PRO A 10 10.09 10.39 1.98
C PRO A 10 11.46 9.87 2.49
N ASP A 11 11.48 8.80 3.30
CA ASP A 11 12.73 8.15 3.75
C ASP A 11 13.32 7.15 2.73
N GLY A 12 12.62 6.89 1.63
CA GLY A 12 12.99 5.97 0.57
C GLY A 12 12.98 4.47 0.95
N SER A 13 12.46 4.10 2.12
CA SER A 13 12.37 2.70 2.57
C SER A 13 11.33 1.88 1.80
N ARG A 14 10.31 2.54 1.26
CA ARG A 14 9.16 1.90 0.60
C ARG A 14 8.58 2.79 -0.49
N CYS A 15 7.81 2.20 -1.39
CA CYS A 15 6.94 2.93 -2.32
C CYS A 15 5.52 2.39 -2.27
N ALA A 16 4.55 3.23 -2.62
CA ALA A 16 3.14 2.86 -2.72
C ALA A 16 2.70 2.93 -4.17
N THR A 17 1.94 1.93 -4.62
CA THR A 17 1.28 1.93 -5.94
C THR A 17 -0.22 1.85 -5.76
N GLY A 18 -0.98 2.63 -6.52
CA GLY A 18 -2.44 2.56 -6.60
C GLY A 18 -2.90 2.18 -8.01
N GLY A 19 -3.89 1.31 -8.10
CA GLY A 19 -4.44 0.89 -9.38
C GLY A 19 -5.73 0.08 -9.27
N GLN A 20 -6.05 -0.61 -10.36
CA GLN A 20 -7.19 -1.51 -10.43
C GLN A 20 -6.80 -2.91 -9.92
N GLY A 21 -7.52 -3.44 -8.93
CA GLY A 21 -7.47 -4.83 -8.48
C GLY A 21 -8.52 -5.70 -9.18
N ASP A 22 -8.76 -6.90 -8.67
CA ASP A 22 -9.67 -7.86 -9.30
C ASP A 22 -11.10 -7.32 -9.36
N ASP A 23 -11.71 -7.09 -8.20
CA ASP A 23 -13.07 -6.53 -8.12
C ASP A 23 -13.13 -5.16 -7.43
N TYR A 24 -11.99 -4.68 -6.93
CA TYR A 24 -11.87 -3.48 -6.11
C TYR A 24 -10.57 -2.73 -6.43
N GLY A 25 -10.46 -1.50 -5.93
CA GLY A 25 -9.23 -0.72 -6.03
C GLY A 25 -8.14 -1.29 -5.13
N LYS A 26 -6.92 -1.39 -5.65
CA LYS A 26 -5.80 -1.98 -4.91
C LYS A 26 -4.69 -0.96 -4.67
N ILE A 27 -4.22 -0.90 -3.43
CA ILE A 27 -2.97 -0.23 -3.06
C ILE A 27 -1.99 -1.28 -2.60
N VAL A 28 -0.75 -1.19 -3.08
CA VAL A 28 0.34 -2.08 -2.66
C VAL A 28 1.48 -1.25 -2.11
N ILE A 29 2.01 -1.65 -0.96
CA ILE A 29 3.23 -1.09 -0.37
C ILE A 29 4.38 -2.05 -0.65
N TRP A 30 5.44 -1.52 -1.26
CA TRP A 30 6.61 -2.27 -1.69
C TRP A 30 7.83 -1.89 -0.85
N ASN A 31 8.61 -2.90 -0.47
CA ASN A 31 9.91 -2.70 0.15
C ASN A 31 10.93 -2.26 -0.91
N MET A 32 11.64 -1.17 -0.65
CA MET A 32 12.68 -0.66 -1.54
C MET A 32 14.09 -1.11 -1.12
N GLU A 33 14.26 -1.76 0.02
CA GLU A 33 15.54 -2.30 0.48
C GLU A 33 16.17 -3.30 -0.50
N PRO A 34 15.43 -4.25 -1.10
CA PRO A 34 15.98 -5.17 -2.10
C PRO A 34 16.61 -4.46 -3.30
N LEU A 35 16.06 -3.28 -3.69
CA LEU A 35 16.56 -2.51 -4.83
C LEU A 35 17.91 -1.83 -4.56
N ARG A 36 18.33 -1.78 -3.30
CA ARG A 36 19.60 -1.17 -2.88
C ARG A 36 20.70 -2.22 -2.68
N ASN A 37 20.37 -3.50 -2.73
CA ASN A 37 21.29 -4.59 -2.44
C ASN A 37 20.89 -5.88 -3.19
N GLU A 38 21.68 -6.26 -4.19
CA GLU A 38 21.45 -7.47 -5.01
C GLU A 38 21.34 -8.76 -4.16
N ALA A 39 22.07 -8.85 -3.04
CA ALA A 39 21.99 -10.01 -2.16
C ALA A 39 20.61 -10.12 -1.46
N LEU A 40 19.94 -8.98 -1.23
CA LEU A 40 18.57 -8.95 -0.68
C LEU A 40 17.52 -9.13 -1.77
N GLU A 41 17.82 -8.74 -3.01
CA GLU A 41 16.94 -8.99 -4.16
C GLU A 41 16.72 -10.49 -4.41
N ALA A 42 17.78 -11.29 -4.22
CA ALA A 42 17.74 -12.75 -4.35
C ALA A 42 17.11 -13.47 -3.13
N ASP A 43 16.96 -12.80 -1.99
CA ASP A 43 16.48 -13.38 -0.72
C ASP A 43 15.14 -12.77 -0.28
N GLU A 44 14.05 -13.24 -0.89
CA GLU A 44 12.69 -12.76 -0.60
C GLU A 44 12.24 -13.07 0.83
N ALA A 45 12.84 -14.07 1.50
CA ALA A 45 12.51 -14.39 2.89
C ALA A 45 13.05 -13.32 3.85
N ARG A 46 14.23 -12.78 3.54
CA ARG A 46 14.87 -11.74 4.32
C ARG A 46 14.34 -10.35 4.00
N ALA A 47 14.07 -10.07 2.72
CA ALA A 47 13.62 -8.76 2.27
C ALA A 47 12.42 -8.91 1.30
N PRO A 48 11.21 -9.14 1.84
CA PRO A 48 10.02 -9.33 1.02
C PRO A 48 9.73 -8.07 0.19
N LYS A 49 9.56 -8.23 -1.12
CA LYS A 49 9.29 -7.11 -2.05
C LYS A 49 7.94 -6.45 -1.77
N MET A 50 6.92 -7.24 -1.47
CA MET A 50 5.59 -6.76 -1.11
C MET A 50 5.41 -6.86 0.39
N ILE A 51 5.09 -5.75 1.05
CA ILE A 51 4.99 -5.70 2.52
C ILE A 51 3.58 -5.42 3.02
N CYS A 52 2.70 -4.87 2.18
CA CYS A 52 1.29 -4.66 2.51
C CYS A 52 0.42 -4.55 1.26
N GLN A 53 -0.85 -4.97 1.38
CA GLN A 53 -1.91 -4.76 0.39
C GLN A 53 -3.11 -4.12 1.10
N LEU A 54 -3.69 -3.07 0.50
CA LEU A 54 -4.84 -2.34 1.00
C LEU A 54 -5.97 -2.36 -0.04
N ASP A 55 -7.13 -2.86 0.38
CA ASP A 55 -8.24 -3.22 -0.50
C ASP A 55 -9.57 -2.55 -0.08
N ASN A 56 -9.49 -1.44 0.66
CA ASN A 56 -10.69 -0.77 1.18
C ASN A 56 -11.42 0.09 0.14
N HIS A 57 -10.77 0.41 -1.00
CA HIS A 57 -11.41 1.15 -2.08
C HIS A 57 -12.30 0.22 -2.91
N PHE A 58 -13.57 0.60 -3.11
CA PHE A 58 -14.55 -0.24 -3.81
C PHE A 58 -14.48 -0.13 -5.35
N ALA A 59 -13.60 0.71 -5.87
CA ALA A 59 -13.34 0.89 -7.30
C ALA A 59 -11.89 1.35 -7.51
N CYS A 60 -11.43 1.51 -8.76
CA CYS A 60 -10.06 1.88 -9.14
C CYS A 60 -9.43 2.92 -8.20
N VAL A 61 -8.19 2.70 -7.76
CA VAL A 61 -7.40 3.75 -7.10
C VAL A 61 -6.62 4.53 -8.15
N ASN A 62 -6.98 5.79 -8.36
CA ASN A 62 -6.40 6.63 -9.40
C ASN A 62 -5.16 7.39 -8.92
N CYS A 63 -5.03 7.62 -7.62
CA CYS A 63 -3.94 8.39 -7.05
C CYS A 63 -3.51 7.88 -5.68
N VAL A 64 -2.20 7.91 -5.43
CA VAL A 64 -1.58 7.68 -4.10
C VAL A 64 -0.48 8.72 -3.86
N ARG A 65 -0.43 9.36 -2.70
CA ARG A 65 0.60 10.34 -2.33
C ARG A 65 0.98 10.26 -0.86
N TRP A 66 2.26 10.22 -0.58
CA TRP A 66 2.79 10.32 0.78
C TRP A 66 2.77 11.76 1.27
N SER A 67 2.46 11.92 2.55
CA SER A 67 2.78 13.16 3.27
C SER A 67 4.30 13.35 3.33
N HIS A 68 4.78 14.60 3.27
CA HIS A 68 6.20 14.92 3.41
C HIS A 68 6.84 14.39 4.70
N SER A 69 6.05 14.26 5.77
CA SER A 69 6.53 13.70 7.05
C SER A 69 6.61 12.17 7.05
N GLY A 70 6.11 11.49 6.02
CA GLY A 70 6.03 10.03 5.94
C GLY A 70 4.97 9.40 6.84
N LYS A 71 4.29 10.19 7.67
CA LYS A 71 3.31 9.67 8.65
C LYS A 71 2.05 9.14 7.99
N PHE A 72 1.63 9.76 6.88
CA PHE A 72 0.38 9.46 6.20
C PHE A 72 0.60 9.15 4.73
N LEU A 73 -0.19 8.22 4.22
CA LEU A 73 -0.41 7.99 2.79
C LEU A 73 -1.84 8.39 2.46
N ALA A 74 -2.05 9.21 1.43
CA ALA A 74 -3.36 9.55 0.91
C ALA A 74 -3.64 8.75 -0.36
N SER A 75 -4.89 8.30 -0.55
CA SER A 75 -5.36 7.69 -1.78
C SER A 75 -6.73 8.23 -2.20
N GLY A 76 -7.00 8.22 -3.50
CA GLY A 76 -8.30 8.59 -4.07
C GLY A 76 -8.68 7.66 -5.23
N GLY A 77 -9.97 7.33 -5.32
CA GLY A 77 -10.48 6.38 -6.31
C GLY A 77 -11.85 6.73 -6.89
N ASP A 78 -12.29 5.90 -7.84
CA ASP A 78 -13.58 6.04 -8.54
C ASP A 78 -14.79 5.82 -7.62
N ASP A 79 -14.56 5.26 -6.43
CA ASP A 79 -15.58 5.09 -5.38
C ASP A 79 -15.94 6.41 -4.66
N LYS A 80 -15.38 7.54 -5.13
CA LYS A 80 -15.57 8.89 -4.58
C LYS A 80 -15.06 9.03 -3.14
N LEU A 81 -14.20 8.11 -2.71
CA LEU A 81 -13.57 8.15 -1.39
C LEU A 81 -12.17 8.72 -1.50
N ILE A 82 -11.78 9.49 -0.48
CA ILE A 82 -10.37 9.78 -0.19
C ILE A 82 -10.05 9.06 1.12
N MET A 83 -9.03 8.23 1.13
CA MET A 83 -8.58 7.53 2.33
C MET A 83 -7.21 8.05 2.77
N ILE A 84 -7.09 8.33 4.06
CA ILE A 84 -5.82 8.64 4.70
C ILE A 84 -5.41 7.44 5.53
N TRP A 85 -4.23 6.92 5.24
CA TRP A 85 -3.68 5.71 5.84
C TRP A 85 -2.54 6.06 6.77
N GLN A 86 -2.43 5.30 7.86
CA GLN A 86 -1.32 5.39 8.79
C GLN A 86 -0.82 3.98 9.12
N THR A 87 0.51 3.83 9.18
CA THR A 87 1.14 2.59 9.66
C THR A 87 1.07 2.49 11.18
N GLY A 88 0.79 1.30 11.68
CA GLY A 88 0.92 0.97 13.10
C GLY A 88 2.38 0.76 13.50
N ARG A 89 2.68 0.77 14.81
CA ARG A 89 3.98 0.23 15.28
C ARG A 89 4.07 -1.23 14.85
N THR A 90 5.26 -1.60 14.37
CA THR A 90 5.63 -2.94 13.89
C THR A 90 4.94 -4.02 14.72
N ALA A 91 3.97 -4.69 14.10
CA ALA A 91 3.41 -5.91 14.61
C ALA A 91 4.09 -7.07 13.87
N GLU A 92 4.21 -8.21 14.53
CA GLU A 92 4.67 -9.44 13.90
C GLU A 92 3.97 -9.67 12.55
N PRO A 93 4.70 -10.14 11.52
CA PRO A 93 4.10 -10.48 10.24
C PRO A 93 2.87 -11.36 10.42
N SER A 94 1.80 -11.05 9.69
CA SER A 94 0.53 -11.76 9.82
C SER A 94 -0.03 -12.12 8.46
N LYS A 95 -0.73 -13.26 8.36
CA LYS A 95 -1.39 -13.66 7.12
C LYS A 95 -2.58 -12.75 6.83
N ALA A 96 -2.74 -12.34 5.57
CA ALA A 96 -3.93 -11.61 5.15
C ALA A 96 -5.18 -12.49 5.33
N PHE A 97 -6.23 -11.94 5.95
CA PHE A 97 -7.48 -12.65 6.20
C PHE A 97 -8.12 -13.10 4.88
N GLY A 98 -8.49 -14.38 4.78
CA GLY A 98 -9.09 -14.95 3.57
C GLY A 98 -8.12 -15.20 2.41
N SER A 99 -6.86 -14.79 2.50
CA SER A 99 -5.82 -15.34 1.61
C SER A 99 -5.50 -16.75 2.08
N ASN A 100 -5.30 -17.70 1.17
CA ASN A 100 -4.90 -19.09 1.48
C ASN A 100 -3.48 -19.20 2.09
N GLY A 101 -3.03 -18.18 2.84
CA GLY A 101 -1.69 -18.05 3.38
C GLY A 101 -0.66 -17.51 2.40
N SER A 102 -1.04 -17.20 1.17
CA SER A 102 -0.14 -16.71 0.12
C SER A 102 0.33 -15.27 0.33
N ILE A 103 -0.41 -14.46 1.10
CA ILE A 103 -0.07 -13.05 1.34
C ILE A 103 0.32 -12.88 2.80
N VAL A 104 1.60 -12.57 3.02
CA VAL A 104 2.14 -12.20 4.32
C VAL A 104 2.18 -10.68 4.41
N ILE A 105 1.53 -10.13 5.43
CA ILE A 105 1.51 -8.71 5.73
C ILE A 105 2.65 -8.44 6.71
N HIS A 106 3.69 -7.75 6.24
CA HIS A 106 4.86 -7.37 7.03
C HIS A 106 4.69 -5.99 7.69
N GLU A 107 3.86 -5.11 7.12
CA GLU A 107 3.46 -3.85 7.74
C GLU A 107 1.94 -3.75 7.85
N LYS A 108 1.44 -3.30 9.01
CA LYS A 108 0.00 -3.08 9.21
C LYS A 108 -0.35 -1.62 8.99
N TRP A 109 -1.19 -1.41 7.98
CA TRP A 109 -1.74 -0.11 7.61
C TRP A 109 -3.24 -0.09 7.91
N ARG A 110 -3.74 1.05 8.36
CA ARG A 110 -5.17 1.24 8.57
C ARG A 110 -5.62 2.59 8.02
N PRO A 111 -6.84 2.69 7.49
CA PRO A 111 -7.44 3.97 7.20
C PRO A 111 -7.73 4.68 8.54
N VAL A 112 -7.13 5.85 8.73
CA VAL A 112 -7.39 6.73 9.88
C VAL A 112 -8.47 7.75 9.58
N PHE A 113 -8.62 8.12 8.31
CA PHE A 113 -9.71 8.98 7.84
C PHE A 113 -10.25 8.48 6.51
N THR A 114 -11.57 8.59 6.33
CA THR A 114 -12.25 8.40 5.06
C THR A 114 -13.07 9.64 4.78
N LEU A 115 -12.60 10.45 3.83
CA LEU A 115 -13.28 11.67 3.43
C LEU A 115 -14.26 11.35 2.31
N ARG A 116 -15.45 11.92 2.42
CA ARG A 116 -16.60 11.73 1.51
C ARG A 116 -17.11 13.10 1.09
N GLY A 117 -17.93 13.13 0.05
CA GLY A 117 -18.55 14.36 -0.44
C GLY A 117 -17.89 14.96 -1.68
N HIS A 118 -16.95 14.23 -2.30
CA HIS A 118 -16.52 14.56 -3.66
C HIS A 118 -17.67 14.22 -4.62
N SER A 119 -18.50 15.20 -4.92
CA SER A 119 -19.62 15.11 -5.86
C SER A 119 -19.38 16.07 -7.02
N GLY A 120 -19.40 15.51 -8.22
CA GLY A 120 -19.36 16.18 -9.53
C GLY A 120 -20.01 15.26 -10.55
#